data_AF-A0A3Q4HGZ3-F1
#
_entry.id   AF-A0A3Q4HGZ3-F1
#
_cell.length_a   1.000
_cell.length_b   1.000
_cell.length_c   1.000
_cell.angle_alpha   90.00
_cell.angle_beta   90.00
_cell.angle_gamma   90.00
#
_symmetry.space_group_name_H-M   'P 1'
#
loop_
_entity.id
_entity.type
_entity.pdbx_description
1 polymer ?
#
loop_
_entity_poly.entity_id
_entity_poly.type
_entity_poly.pdbx_seq_one_letter_code
_entity_poly.pdbx_strand_id
1 'polypeptide(L)'
;MLPDPSDVVLSKFIDPFTAETGVNKCSQVSLIYLKELKVWHRPHIDCLAAAGVDLIAFETIPSIKEAEAVVELLREFPNSKAWLSFSCKDEKRISDGSLFADAVRVAERSTQLLAVGVNCCPPDVVESLLDSAGPLHVSNTSWVVYPNSGEEWDTERGWQISGKPSGWTPDLSHMWVKQGAALIGGCCRIGPAHIAELRQQLKGR
;
A
#
# COMPACT_ATOMS: atom_id res chain seq x y z
N MET A 1 -3.61 -4.08 -17.00
CA MET A 1 -3.59 -2.66 -17.39
C MET A 1 -4.41 -1.90 -16.36
N LEU A 2 -3.86 -0.83 -15.81
CA LEU A 2 -4.61 0.09 -14.95
C LEU A 2 -5.70 0.80 -15.77
N PRO A 3 -6.82 1.22 -15.15
CA PRO A 3 -7.83 2.04 -15.82
C PRO A 3 -7.23 3.35 -16.38
N ASP A 4 -7.88 3.93 -17.38
CA ASP A 4 -7.48 5.25 -17.92
C ASP A 4 -7.57 6.30 -16.79
N PRO A 5 -6.53 7.12 -16.54
CA PRO A 5 -6.57 8.17 -15.51
C PRO A 5 -7.67 9.23 -15.70
N SER A 6 -8.26 9.33 -16.90
CA SER A 6 -9.41 10.20 -17.19
C SER A 6 -10.74 9.60 -16.74
N ASP A 7 -10.79 8.30 -16.46
CA ASP A 7 -11.88 7.65 -15.75
C ASP A 7 -11.62 7.76 -14.24
N VAL A 8 -12.57 8.31 -13.48
CA VAL A 8 -12.46 8.40 -12.03
C VAL A 8 -12.50 7.00 -11.45
N VAL A 9 -11.36 6.52 -10.94
CA VAL A 9 -11.28 5.26 -10.20
C VAL A 9 -11.94 5.45 -8.83
N LEU A 10 -13.13 4.87 -8.63
CA LEU A 10 -13.70 4.75 -7.30
C LEU A 10 -13.00 3.59 -6.57
N SER A 11 -12.16 3.94 -5.61
CA SER A 11 -11.49 2.97 -4.74
C SER A 11 -11.91 3.13 -3.29
N LYS A 12 -11.87 2.02 -2.54
CA LYS A 12 -12.12 2.02 -1.11
C LYS A 12 -11.15 1.11 -0.38
N PHE A 13 -10.78 1.56 0.81
CA PHE A 13 -9.72 0.98 1.63
C PHE A 13 -10.24 -0.15 2.50
N ILE A 14 -9.40 -1.18 2.62
CA ILE A 14 -9.48 -2.21 3.64
C ILE A 14 -8.16 -2.12 4.41
N ASP A 15 -8.27 -1.61 5.63
CA ASP A 15 -7.17 -1.53 6.59
C ASP A 15 -6.76 -2.93 7.07
N PRO A 16 -5.56 -3.08 7.67
CA PRO A 16 -5.12 -4.36 8.17
C PRO A 16 -5.95 -4.81 9.37
N PHE A 17 -6.00 -6.13 9.58
CA PHE A 17 -6.66 -6.79 10.71
C PHE A 17 -6.27 -6.15 12.05
N THR A 18 -5.01 -5.75 12.21
CA THR A 18 -4.51 -5.15 13.46
C THR A 18 -5.09 -3.77 13.77
N ALA A 19 -5.54 -3.01 12.77
CA ALA A 19 -6.06 -1.66 12.98
C ALA A 19 -7.37 -1.66 13.79
N GLU A 20 -8.21 -2.68 13.62
CA GLU A 20 -9.57 -2.69 14.19
C GLU A 20 -9.75 -3.71 15.33
N THR A 21 -8.85 -4.69 15.46
CA THR A 21 -9.04 -5.80 16.40
C THR A 21 -8.28 -5.66 17.72
N GLY A 22 -7.51 -4.58 17.90
CA GLY A 22 -6.71 -4.37 19.12
C GLY A 22 -5.56 -5.37 19.29
N VAL A 23 -5.19 -6.09 18.23
CA VAL A 23 -3.98 -6.91 18.19
C VAL A 23 -2.78 -5.97 18.13
N ASN A 24 -2.20 -5.70 19.30
CA ASN A 24 -1.31 -4.56 19.55
C ASN A 24 0.08 -4.64 18.88
N LYS A 25 0.43 -5.71 18.15
CA LYS A 25 1.73 -5.85 17.47
C LYS A 25 1.64 -6.66 16.18
N CYS A 26 2.32 -6.22 15.12
CA CYS A 26 2.47 -6.97 13.86
C CYS A 26 2.98 -8.41 14.06
N SER A 27 3.82 -8.65 15.07
CA SER A 27 4.32 -9.98 15.41
C SER A 27 3.22 -10.96 15.84
N GLN A 28 2.08 -10.47 16.35
CA GLN A 28 0.96 -11.31 16.79
C GLN A 28 0.11 -11.81 15.61
N VAL A 29 0.11 -11.10 14.47
CA VAL A 29 -0.57 -11.56 13.24
C VAL A 29 -0.01 -12.90 12.77
N SER A 30 1.29 -13.14 12.98
CA SER A 30 1.92 -14.43 12.65
C SER A 30 1.30 -15.62 13.39
N LEU A 31 0.64 -15.40 14.53
CA LEU A 31 0.01 -16.43 15.36
C LEU A 31 -1.48 -16.67 15.01
N ILE A 32 -2.10 -15.75 14.28
CA ILE A 32 -3.52 -15.83 13.85
C ILE A 32 -3.63 -16.81 12.69
N TYR A 33 -4.62 -17.70 12.68
CA TYR A 33 -4.73 -18.65 11.57
C TYR A 33 -5.10 -17.93 10.26
N LEU A 34 -4.55 -18.39 9.12
CA LEU A 34 -4.86 -17.81 7.81
C LEU A 34 -6.37 -17.73 7.55
N LYS A 35 -7.11 -18.76 7.98
CA LYS A 35 -8.58 -18.81 7.91
C LYS A 35 -9.25 -17.66 8.65
N GLU A 36 -8.74 -17.26 9.81
CA GLU A 36 -9.31 -16.17 10.63
C GLU A 36 -9.11 -14.82 9.93
N LEU A 37 -7.94 -14.59 9.35
CA LEU A 37 -7.69 -13.40 8.52
C LEU A 37 -8.63 -13.35 7.32
N LYS A 38 -8.84 -14.48 6.64
CA LYS A 38 -9.82 -14.56 5.52
C LYS A 38 -11.25 -14.29 5.99
N VAL A 39 -11.66 -14.79 7.16
CA VAL A 39 -13.00 -14.55 7.72
C VAL A 39 -13.20 -13.06 8.01
N TRP A 40 -12.16 -12.38 8.52
CA TRP A 40 -12.22 -10.96 8.82
C TRP A 40 -12.30 -10.08 7.56
N HIS A 41 -11.45 -10.35 6.55
CA HIS A 41 -11.40 -9.55 5.32
C HIS A 41 -12.62 -9.75 4.39
N ARG A 42 -13.25 -10.93 4.42
CA ARG A 42 -14.35 -11.30 3.51
C ARG A 42 -15.53 -10.32 3.49
N PRO A 43 -16.17 -9.96 4.62
CA PRO A 43 -17.31 -9.06 4.60
C PRO A 43 -16.96 -7.68 4.02
N HIS A 44 -15.70 -7.22 4.16
CA HIS A 44 -15.26 -5.97 3.56
C HIS A 44 -15.21 -6.07 2.04
N ILE A 45 -14.59 -7.12 1.50
CA ILE A 45 -14.54 -7.35 0.05
C ILE A 45 -15.94 -7.56 -0.52
N ASP A 46 -16.80 -8.35 0.15
CA ASP A 46 -18.21 -8.54 -0.24
C ASP A 46 -18.96 -7.21 -0.37
N CYS A 47 -18.82 -6.33 0.64
CA CYS A 47 -19.49 -5.03 0.65
C CYS A 47 -19.00 -4.13 -0.50
N LEU A 48 -17.69 -4.08 -0.73
CA LEU A 48 -17.10 -3.26 -1.80
C LEU A 48 -17.45 -3.78 -3.20
N ALA A 49 -17.41 -5.10 -3.39
CA ALA A 49 -17.81 -5.74 -4.63
C ALA A 49 -19.29 -5.50 -4.93
N ALA A 50 -20.16 -5.60 -3.93
CA ALA A 50 -21.59 -5.31 -4.06
C ALA A 50 -21.86 -3.82 -4.35
N ALA A 51 -21.02 -2.92 -3.84
CA ALA A 51 -21.10 -1.49 -4.13
C ALA A 51 -20.60 -1.12 -5.55
N GLY A 52 -19.98 -2.06 -6.28
CA GLY A 52 -19.51 -1.85 -7.64
C GLY A 52 -18.30 -0.92 -7.75
N VAL A 53 -17.40 -0.94 -6.76
CA VAL A 53 -16.13 -0.17 -6.85
C VAL A 53 -15.25 -0.68 -7.98
N ASP A 54 -14.51 0.23 -8.63
CA ASP A 54 -13.60 -0.13 -9.73
C ASP A 54 -12.36 -0.88 -9.21
N LEU A 55 -11.84 -0.46 -8.05
CA LEU A 55 -10.66 -1.03 -7.42
C LEU A 55 -10.79 -1.10 -5.90
N ILE A 56 -10.34 -2.21 -5.31
CA ILE A 56 -10.20 -2.36 -3.86
C ILE A 56 -8.77 -2.05 -3.46
N ALA A 57 -8.60 -1.23 -2.43
CA ALA A 57 -7.29 -0.87 -1.89
C ALA A 57 -7.04 -1.65 -0.59
N PHE A 58 -6.21 -2.68 -0.64
CA PHE A 58 -5.68 -3.27 0.60
C PHE A 58 -4.49 -2.44 1.02
N GLU A 59 -4.65 -1.60 2.03
CA GLU A 59 -3.62 -0.65 2.44
C GLU A 59 -3.03 -0.98 3.80
N THR A 60 -1.80 -0.53 4.03
CA THR A 60 -1.12 -0.62 5.32
C THR A 60 -1.00 -2.06 5.82
N ILE A 61 -0.93 -3.05 4.93
CA ILE A 61 -0.82 -4.46 5.32
C ILE A 61 0.56 -4.71 5.96
N PRO A 62 0.62 -5.14 7.23
CA PRO A 62 1.89 -5.15 7.97
C PRO A 62 2.67 -6.46 7.83
N SER A 63 2.03 -7.52 7.33
CA SER A 63 2.58 -8.88 7.40
C SER A 63 2.39 -9.70 6.12
N ILE A 64 3.33 -10.60 5.86
CA ILE A 64 3.24 -11.55 4.73
C ILE A 64 2.03 -12.46 4.89
N LYS A 65 1.76 -12.93 6.11
CA LYS A 65 0.65 -13.86 6.38
C LYS A 65 -0.71 -13.26 6.04
N GLU A 66 -0.89 -11.96 6.33
CA GLU A 66 -2.10 -11.25 5.95
C GLU A 66 -2.18 -10.99 4.45
N ALA A 67 -1.07 -10.65 3.81
CA ALA A 67 -1.00 -10.57 2.35
C ALA A 67 -1.39 -11.88 1.68
N GLU A 68 -0.96 -13.03 2.19
CA GLU A 68 -1.37 -14.35 1.71
C GLU A 68 -2.88 -14.55 1.86
N ALA A 69 -3.45 -14.17 3.01
CA ALA A 69 -4.88 -14.29 3.25
C ALA A 69 -5.71 -13.47 2.26
N VAL A 70 -5.35 -12.19 2.03
CA VAL A 70 -6.09 -11.34 1.09
C VAL A 70 -5.91 -11.78 -0.36
N VAL A 71 -4.69 -12.20 -0.76
CA VAL A 71 -4.41 -12.74 -2.10
C VAL A 71 -5.21 -14.01 -2.38
N GLU A 72 -5.30 -14.92 -1.41
CA GLU A 72 -6.10 -16.13 -1.55
C GLU A 72 -7.60 -15.85 -1.55
N LEU A 73 -8.06 -14.94 -0.70
CA LEU A 73 -9.47 -14.57 -0.57
C LEU A 73 -9.98 -13.86 -1.82
N LEU A 74 -9.18 -12.99 -2.44
CA LEU A 74 -9.55 -12.22 -3.63
C LEU A 74 -9.98 -13.12 -4.81
N ARG A 75 -9.48 -14.36 -4.87
CA ARG A 75 -9.87 -15.38 -5.87
C ARG A 75 -11.34 -15.76 -5.80
N GLU A 76 -11.96 -15.58 -4.65
CA GLU A 76 -13.39 -15.84 -4.44
C GLU A 76 -14.26 -14.72 -5.03
N PHE A 77 -13.63 -13.62 -5.48
CA PHE A 77 -14.24 -12.42 -6.06
C PHE A 77 -13.68 -12.15 -7.47
N PRO A 78 -13.92 -13.02 -8.47
CA PRO A 78 -13.19 -13.00 -9.75
C PRO A 78 -13.33 -11.71 -10.56
N ASN A 79 -14.40 -10.94 -10.34
CA ASN A 79 -14.65 -9.67 -11.01
C ASN A 79 -13.97 -8.48 -10.32
N SER A 80 -13.48 -8.65 -9.09
CA SER A 80 -12.83 -7.59 -8.34
C SER A 80 -11.37 -7.46 -8.75
N LYS A 81 -10.92 -6.21 -8.86
CA LYS A 81 -9.54 -5.80 -9.06
C LYS A 81 -9.07 -5.01 -7.85
N ALA A 82 -7.78 -5.06 -7.56
CA ALA A 82 -7.24 -4.43 -6.37
C ALA A 82 -5.80 -3.95 -6.53
N TRP A 83 -5.33 -3.16 -5.57
CA TRP A 83 -3.91 -3.05 -5.26
C TRP A 83 -3.66 -3.47 -3.81
N LEU A 84 -2.40 -3.80 -3.53
CA LEU A 84 -1.93 -4.20 -2.21
C LEU A 84 -0.72 -3.36 -1.83
N SER A 85 -0.81 -2.59 -0.75
CA SER A 85 0.33 -1.84 -0.22
C SER A 85 0.66 -2.23 1.22
N PHE A 86 1.95 -2.20 1.51
CA PHE A 86 2.51 -2.61 2.78
C PHE A 86 2.91 -1.40 3.62
N SER A 87 2.75 -1.52 4.93
CA SER A 87 3.44 -0.66 5.88
C SER A 87 4.85 -1.20 6.11
N CYS A 88 5.83 -0.30 6.20
CA CYS A 88 7.24 -0.68 6.25
C CYS A 88 7.92 -0.29 7.56
N LYS A 89 8.89 -1.11 7.97
CA LYS A 89 9.71 -0.89 9.16
C LYS A 89 10.96 -0.08 8.83
N ASP A 90 11.60 -0.41 7.71
CA ASP A 90 12.87 0.16 7.27
C ASP A 90 12.99 0.03 5.74
N GLU A 91 14.17 0.34 5.18
CA GLU A 91 14.45 0.38 3.74
C GLU A 91 14.35 -0.98 3.03
N LYS A 92 14.21 -2.08 3.78
CA LYS A 92 14.18 -3.45 3.23
C LYS A 92 13.04 -4.30 3.76
N ARG A 93 12.39 -3.90 4.86
CA ARG A 93 11.46 -4.76 5.62
C ARG A 93 10.08 -4.13 5.79
N ILE A 94 9.06 -4.98 5.73
CA ILE A 94 7.69 -4.62 6.14
C ILE A 94 7.57 -4.59 7.67
N SER A 95 6.44 -4.12 8.20
CA SER A 95 6.25 -3.91 9.65
C SER A 95 6.44 -5.16 10.51
N ASP A 96 6.12 -6.36 10.03
CA ASP A 96 6.38 -7.61 10.74
C ASP A 96 7.86 -8.04 10.77
N GLY A 97 8.73 -7.33 10.03
CA GLY A 97 10.16 -7.58 9.92
C GLY A 97 10.57 -8.46 8.74
N SER A 98 9.63 -8.98 7.96
CA SER A 98 9.90 -9.74 6.73
C SER A 98 10.44 -8.84 5.63
N LEU A 99 11.15 -9.41 4.65
CA LEU A 99 11.65 -8.63 3.52
C LEU A 99 10.50 -8.16 2.63
N PHE A 100 10.54 -6.91 2.17
CA PHE A 100 9.56 -6.37 1.23
C PHE A 100 9.52 -7.17 -0.07
N ALA A 101 10.67 -7.62 -0.57
CA ALA A 101 10.76 -8.51 -1.73
C ALA A 101 9.95 -9.82 -1.57
N ASP A 102 9.91 -10.40 -0.36
CA ASP A 102 9.12 -11.61 -0.11
C ASP A 102 7.62 -11.32 -0.10
N ALA A 103 7.23 -10.13 0.40
CA ALA A 103 5.86 -9.66 0.37
C ALA A 103 5.36 -9.39 -1.06
N VAL A 104 6.18 -8.76 -1.90
CA VAL A 104 5.91 -8.58 -3.34
C VAL A 104 5.75 -9.93 -4.03
N ARG A 105 6.59 -10.92 -3.72
CA ARG A 105 6.45 -12.27 -4.29
C ARG A 105 5.09 -12.92 -3.98
N VAL A 106 4.49 -12.61 -2.83
CA VAL A 106 3.12 -13.06 -2.51
C VAL A 106 2.09 -12.34 -3.36
N ALA A 107 2.20 -11.01 -3.48
CA ALA A 107 1.29 -10.20 -4.30
C ALA A 107 1.27 -10.68 -5.77
N GLU A 108 2.44 -10.96 -6.35
CA GLU A 108 2.58 -11.40 -7.74
C GLU A 108 1.99 -12.79 -8.02
N ARG A 109 1.47 -13.50 -7.00
CA ARG A 109 0.67 -14.73 -7.17
C ARG A 109 -0.76 -14.45 -7.65
N SER A 110 -1.18 -13.19 -7.73
CA SER A 110 -2.54 -12.78 -8.10
C SER A 110 -2.55 -11.91 -9.36
N THR A 111 -3.32 -12.31 -10.36
CA THR A 111 -3.58 -11.49 -11.56
C THR A 111 -4.72 -10.47 -11.35
N GLN A 112 -5.35 -10.47 -10.16
CA GLN A 112 -6.35 -9.48 -9.76
C GLN A 112 -5.72 -8.24 -9.11
N LEU A 113 -4.44 -8.33 -8.70
CA LEU A 113 -3.67 -7.18 -8.26
C LEU A 113 -3.11 -6.46 -9.49
N LEU A 114 -3.52 -5.20 -9.66
CA LEU A 114 -3.00 -4.33 -10.73
C LEU A 114 -1.79 -3.51 -10.27
N ALA A 115 -1.66 -3.34 -8.95
CA ALA A 115 -0.50 -2.71 -8.35
C ALA A 115 -0.14 -3.32 -7.01
N VAL A 116 1.15 -3.24 -6.68
CA VAL A 116 1.70 -3.59 -5.36
C VAL A 116 2.64 -2.47 -4.93
N GLY A 117 2.82 -2.24 -3.63
CA GLY A 117 3.80 -1.24 -3.20
C GLY A 117 3.71 -0.88 -1.74
N VAL A 118 3.86 0.39 -1.42
CA VAL A 118 4.03 0.86 -0.04
C VAL A 118 3.19 2.09 0.24
N ASN A 119 2.73 2.19 1.48
CA ASN A 119 2.07 3.39 1.99
C ASN A 119 2.36 3.61 3.46
N CYS A 120 2.12 4.84 3.91
CA CYS A 120 2.26 5.25 5.31
C CYS A 120 3.67 5.03 5.92
N CYS A 121 4.69 4.85 5.07
CA CYS A 121 6.10 4.86 5.45
C CYS A 121 6.73 6.25 5.18
N PRO A 122 7.89 6.56 5.78
CA PRO A 122 8.67 7.73 5.42
C PRO A 122 9.02 7.78 3.91
N PRO A 123 8.97 8.95 3.24
CA PRO A 123 9.25 9.05 1.81
C PRO A 123 10.65 8.57 1.38
N ASP A 124 11.65 8.71 2.24
CA ASP A 124 13.06 8.38 1.97
C ASP A 124 13.34 6.87 1.90
N VAL A 125 12.51 6.04 2.54
CA VAL A 125 12.68 4.58 2.48
C VAL A 125 12.12 3.96 1.20
N VAL A 126 11.23 4.67 0.48
CA VAL A 126 10.47 4.13 -0.66
C VAL A 126 11.38 3.65 -1.79
N GLU A 127 12.37 4.45 -2.19
CA GLU A 127 13.26 4.12 -3.32
C GLU A 127 13.96 2.77 -3.08
N SER A 128 14.54 2.61 -1.89
CA SER A 128 15.24 1.38 -1.51
C SER A 128 14.32 0.16 -1.46
N LEU A 129 13.08 0.34 -0.99
CA LEU A 129 12.08 -0.72 -0.96
C LEU A 129 11.72 -1.17 -2.38
N LEU A 130 11.40 -0.23 -3.28
CA LEU A 130 11.10 -0.56 -4.68
C LEU A 130 12.27 -1.24 -5.38
N ASP A 131 13.51 -0.75 -5.18
CA ASP A 131 14.71 -1.38 -5.74
C ASP A 131 14.92 -2.81 -5.22
N SER A 132 14.65 -3.04 -3.93
CA SER A 132 14.80 -4.38 -3.33
C SER A 132 13.88 -5.44 -3.94
N ALA A 133 12.74 -5.01 -4.50
CA ALA A 133 11.74 -5.88 -5.10
C ALA A 133 11.65 -5.77 -6.63
N GLY A 134 12.33 -4.80 -7.25
CA GLY A 134 12.35 -4.53 -8.69
C GLY A 134 12.52 -5.78 -9.56
N PRO A 135 13.49 -6.68 -9.28
CA PRO A 135 13.68 -7.90 -10.07
C PRO A 135 12.52 -8.91 -10.02
N LEU A 136 11.64 -8.81 -9.01
CA LEU A 136 10.49 -9.69 -8.83
C LEU A 136 9.22 -9.12 -9.46
N HIS A 137 9.24 -7.82 -9.78
CA HIS A 137 8.10 -7.13 -10.32
C HIS A 137 7.85 -7.55 -11.76
N VAL A 138 6.73 -8.24 -12.00
CA VAL A 138 6.38 -8.73 -13.34
C VAL A 138 5.64 -7.64 -14.12
N SER A 139 5.74 -7.68 -15.45
CA SER A 139 5.24 -6.64 -16.36
C SER A 139 3.74 -6.30 -16.27
N ASN A 140 2.95 -7.09 -15.54
CA ASN A 140 1.50 -6.93 -15.46
C ASN A 140 1.01 -6.20 -14.21
N THR A 141 1.91 -5.90 -13.27
CA THR A 141 1.65 -5.18 -12.03
C THR A 141 2.43 -3.85 -12.08
N SER A 142 1.91 -2.78 -11.48
CA SER A 142 2.63 -1.50 -11.34
C SER A 142 2.99 -1.20 -9.89
N TRP A 143 3.90 -0.26 -9.62
CA TRP A 143 4.06 0.23 -8.25
C TRP A 143 2.95 1.20 -7.85
N VAL A 144 2.45 1.03 -6.63
CA VAL A 144 1.62 2.00 -5.90
C VAL A 144 2.40 2.57 -4.72
N VAL A 145 2.51 3.90 -4.64
CA VAL A 145 3.36 4.59 -3.68
C VAL A 145 2.62 5.79 -3.08
N TYR A 146 2.37 5.76 -1.78
CA TYR A 146 1.73 6.87 -1.09
C TYR A 146 2.23 7.00 0.35
N PRO A 147 3.44 7.56 0.53
CA PRO A 147 4.07 7.67 1.85
C PRO A 147 3.35 8.68 2.74
N ASN A 148 3.72 8.70 4.02
CA ASN A 148 3.37 9.80 4.91
C ASN A 148 4.22 11.05 4.60
N SER A 149 4.02 12.14 5.33
CA SER A 149 4.81 13.37 5.20
C SER A 149 6.27 13.28 5.64
N GLY A 150 6.73 12.17 6.23
CA GLY A 150 8.04 12.02 6.85
C GLY A 150 8.15 12.55 8.29
N GLU A 151 7.05 13.02 8.88
CA GLU A 151 6.98 13.31 10.32
C GLU A 151 7.04 12.01 11.14
N GLU A 152 7.56 12.07 12.37
CA GLU A 152 7.60 10.91 13.27
C GLU A 152 6.27 10.74 14.00
N TRP A 153 5.78 9.49 14.09
CA TRP A 153 4.65 9.12 14.91
C TRP A 153 5.12 8.55 16.24
N ASP A 154 4.72 9.20 17.34
CA ASP A 154 4.91 8.70 18.69
C ASP A 154 3.60 8.05 19.19
N THR A 155 3.67 6.86 19.78
CA THR A 155 2.49 6.11 20.23
C THR A 155 1.75 6.73 21.41
N GLU A 156 2.41 7.57 22.21
CA GLU A 156 1.81 8.26 23.36
C GLU A 156 1.41 9.69 23.01
N ARG A 157 2.21 10.35 22.18
CA ARG A 157 2.14 11.80 21.88
C ARG A 157 1.58 12.11 20.50
N GLY A 158 1.35 11.09 19.68
CA GLY A 158 0.87 11.21 18.31
C GLY A 158 1.92 11.80 17.35
N TRP A 159 1.46 12.44 16.27
CA TRP A 159 2.34 13.03 15.27
C TRP A 159 3.21 14.14 15.87
N GLN A 160 4.52 13.95 15.81
CA GLN A 160 5.46 14.96 16.25
C GLN A 160 5.59 15.99 15.13
N ILE A 161 5.14 17.23 15.42
CA ILE A 161 5.34 18.36 14.51
C ILE A 161 6.82 18.68 14.52
N SER A 162 7.56 18.07 13.60
CA SER A 162 8.87 18.59 13.25
C SER A 162 8.59 19.89 12.48
N GLY A 163 9.19 21.02 12.86
CA GLY A 163 9.13 22.26 12.07
C GLY A 163 9.82 22.15 10.70
N LYS A 164 10.10 20.93 10.24
CA LYS A 164 10.70 20.61 8.97
C LYS A 164 9.60 20.51 7.91
N PRO A 165 9.88 20.91 6.65
CA PRO A 165 9.01 20.60 5.53
C PRO A 165 8.74 19.10 5.43
N SER A 166 7.64 18.73 4.76
CA SER A 166 7.39 17.35 4.35
C SER A 166 8.67 16.75 3.75
N GLY A 167 9.05 15.55 4.19
CA GLY A 167 10.13 14.78 3.57
C GLY A 167 9.81 14.36 2.15
N TRP A 168 8.55 14.49 1.71
CA TRP A 168 8.15 14.24 0.34
C TRP A 168 8.49 15.42 -0.56
N THR A 169 9.43 15.21 -1.47
CA THR A 169 9.85 16.19 -2.48
C THR A 169 9.41 15.79 -3.89
N PRO A 170 9.34 16.75 -4.84
CA PRO A 170 9.12 16.46 -6.25
C PRO A 170 10.12 15.46 -6.84
N ASP A 171 11.40 15.56 -6.45
CA ASP A 171 12.46 14.66 -6.95
C ASP A 171 12.21 13.20 -6.59
N LEU A 172 11.74 12.93 -5.36
CA LEU A 172 11.35 11.57 -4.95
C LEU A 172 10.22 11.03 -5.82
N SER A 173 9.22 11.87 -6.13
CA SER A 173 8.12 11.47 -7.00
C SER A 173 8.62 11.08 -8.40
N HIS A 174 9.52 11.88 -8.98
CA HIS A 174 10.12 11.56 -10.28
C HIS A 174 10.95 10.27 -10.25
N MET A 175 11.64 10.00 -9.15
CA MET A 175 12.38 8.76 -8.94
C MET A 175 11.45 7.55 -8.90
N TRP A 176 10.35 7.61 -8.15
CA TRP A 176 9.40 6.51 -8.09
C TRP A 176 8.76 6.22 -9.46
N VAL A 177 8.43 7.25 -10.24
CA VAL A 177 7.93 7.00 -11.60
C VAL A 177 9.01 6.37 -12.49
N LYS A 178 10.29 6.73 -12.35
CA LYS A 178 11.39 6.04 -13.05
C LYS A 178 11.53 4.57 -12.64
N GLN A 179 11.22 4.24 -11.39
CA GLN A 179 11.18 2.86 -10.89
C GLN A 179 9.94 2.08 -11.33
N GLY A 180 8.99 2.72 -12.04
CA GLY A 180 7.78 2.09 -12.55
C GLY A 180 6.51 2.34 -11.73
N ALA A 181 6.53 3.32 -10.81
CA ALA A 181 5.31 3.71 -10.10
C ALA A 181 4.32 4.39 -11.04
N ALA A 182 3.12 3.83 -11.09
CA ALA A 182 2.00 4.33 -11.88
C ALA A 182 0.91 4.95 -11.01
N LEU A 183 0.84 4.57 -9.72
CA LEU A 183 -0.05 5.17 -8.75
C LEU A 183 0.80 5.87 -7.69
N ILE A 184 0.74 7.19 -7.65
CA ILE A 184 1.46 8.01 -6.65
C ILE A 184 0.45 8.91 -5.94
N GLY A 185 0.47 8.86 -4.61
CA GLY A 185 -0.37 9.68 -3.75
C GLY A 185 0.33 9.97 -2.43
N GLY A 186 -0.44 10.27 -1.39
CA GLY A 186 0.10 10.38 -0.04
C GLY A 186 -0.89 9.91 1.01
N CYS A 187 -0.35 9.54 2.16
CA CYS A 187 -1.07 8.96 3.28
C CYS A 187 -1.12 9.98 4.43
N CYS A 188 -0.70 9.60 5.64
CA CYS A 188 -0.80 10.47 6.81
C CYS A 188 -0.10 11.81 6.60
N ARG A 189 -0.80 12.89 6.98
CA ARG A 189 -0.34 14.29 6.96
C ARG A 189 -0.06 14.87 5.56
N ILE A 190 -0.39 14.12 4.51
CA ILE A 190 -0.54 14.66 3.16
C ILE A 190 -1.97 15.18 2.98
N GLY A 191 -2.11 16.30 2.28
CA GLY A 191 -3.40 16.96 2.07
C GLY A 191 -3.57 17.41 0.62
N PRO A 192 -4.72 17.98 0.27
CA PRO A 192 -5.04 18.33 -1.11
C PRO A 192 -4.02 19.25 -1.79
N ALA A 193 -3.40 20.17 -1.04
CA ALA A 193 -2.36 21.06 -1.58
C ALA A 193 -1.12 20.29 -2.05
N HIS A 194 -0.67 19.31 -1.26
CA HIS A 194 0.45 18.43 -1.62
C HIS A 194 0.12 17.61 -2.88
N ILE A 195 -1.11 17.10 -2.99
CA ILE A 195 -1.56 16.34 -4.18
C ILE A 195 -1.65 17.25 -5.41
N ALA A 196 -2.11 18.50 -5.25
CA ALA A 196 -2.16 19.46 -6.35
C ALA A 196 -0.76 19.81 -6.85
N GLU A 197 0.21 19.98 -5.93
CA GLU A 197 1.62 20.18 -6.26
C GLU A 197 2.20 18.95 -6.97
N LEU A 198 2.03 17.74 -6.41
CA LEU A 198 2.43 16.49 -7.06
C LEU A 198 1.93 16.42 -8.51
N ARG A 199 0.64 16.70 -8.70
CA ARG A 199 0.04 16.70 -10.04
C ARG A 199 0.71 17.70 -10.96
N GLN A 200 1.08 18.89 -10.49
CA GLN A 200 1.81 19.86 -11.30
C GLN A 200 3.21 19.36 -11.68
N GLN A 201 3.92 18.73 -10.76
CA GLN A 201 5.26 18.18 -10.99
C GLN A 201 5.24 17.00 -11.96
N LEU A 202 4.20 16.18 -11.92
CA LEU A 202 4.05 15.00 -12.79
C LEU A 202 3.29 15.28 -14.10
N LYS A 203 2.77 16.50 -14.33
CA LYS A 203 2.09 16.87 -15.58
C LYS A 203 3.05 16.76 -16.78
N GLY A 204 2.59 16.11 -17.85
CA GLY A 204 3.36 15.94 -19.09
C GLY A 204 3.89 14.52 -19.32
N ARG A 205 3.43 13.55 -18.53
CA ARG A 205 3.50 12.12 -18.84
C ARG A 205 2.15 11.61 -19.29
#